data_AF-A0A8T4TK22-F1
#
_entry.id   AF-A0A8T4TK22-F1
#
_cell.length_a   1.000
_cell.length_b   1.000
_cell.length_c   1.000
_cell.angle_alpha   90.00
_cell.angle_beta   90.00
_cell.angle_gamma   90.00
#
_symmetry.space_group_name_H-M   'P 1'
#
loop_
_entity.id
_entity.type
_entity.pdbx_description
1 polymer ?
#
loop_
_entity_poly.entity_id
_entity_poly.type
_entity_poly.pdbx_seq_one_letter_code
_entity_poly.pdbx_strand_id
1 'polypeptide(L)'
;MSEDSEAREELKRADHSIFVTLKYTKTCDVIKNTVQRLIYAFDFAITHALTVLKAKKKLKEIPLTPISRAEMLKKTYRRTEITAFIKFYHLLRRIDRAKYSKKEEFRKNVALIVTLENGEVVTVDIETLFSYYQKTKEFVDYIESKF
;
A
#
# COMPACT_ATOMS: atom_id res chain seq x y z
N MET A 1 8.47 -11.92 -23.24
CA MET A 1 7.69 -12.05 -22.00
C MET A 1 7.89 -10.74 -21.26
N SER A 2 6.84 -9.95 -21.04
CA SER A 2 6.99 -8.76 -20.20
C SER A 2 7.28 -9.24 -18.79
N GLU A 3 8.49 -9.01 -18.29
CA GLU A 3 8.73 -9.10 -16.85
C GLU A 3 7.94 -7.97 -16.21
N ASP A 4 6.80 -8.31 -15.62
CA ASP A 4 6.00 -7.37 -14.86
C ASP A 4 6.81 -6.88 -13.66
N SER A 5 6.66 -5.59 -13.32
CA SER A 5 7.36 -5.04 -12.16
C SER A 5 6.96 -5.76 -10.87
N GLU A 6 7.87 -5.88 -9.90
CA GLU A 6 7.58 -6.48 -8.58
C GLU A 6 6.37 -5.82 -7.90
N ALA A 7 6.18 -4.51 -8.14
CA ALA A 7 5.00 -3.78 -7.69
C ALA A 7 3.71 -4.30 -8.33
N ARG A 8 3.74 -4.65 -9.62
CA ARG A 8 2.59 -5.20 -10.35
C ARG A 8 2.26 -6.63 -9.94
N GLU A 9 3.26 -7.43 -9.61
CA GLU A 9 3.03 -8.76 -9.06
C GLU A 9 2.29 -8.70 -7.72
N GLU A 10 2.69 -7.82 -6.81
CA GLU A 10 2.01 -7.65 -5.53
C GLU A 10 0.57 -7.14 -5.70
N LEU A 11 0.33 -6.26 -6.67
CA LEU A 11 -1.03 -5.85 -7.04
C LEU A 11 -1.89 -7.02 -7.54
N LYS A 12 -1.38 -7.87 -8.44
CA LYS A 12 -2.12 -9.06 -8.92
C LYS A 12 -2.47 -10.00 -7.77
N ARG A 13 -1.54 -10.20 -6.84
CA ARG A 13 -1.76 -11.07 -5.68
C ARG A 13 -2.79 -10.46 -4.71
N ALA A 14 -2.75 -9.14 -4.50
CA ALA A 14 -3.75 -8.42 -3.72
C ALA A 14 -5.15 -8.51 -4.34
N ASP A 15 -5.26 -8.30 -5.66
CA ASP A 15 -6.52 -8.43 -6.41
C ASP A 15 -7.11 -9.83 -6.28
N HIS A 16 -6.28 -10.87 -6.46
CA HIS A 16 -6.71 -12.25 -6.27
C HIS A 16 -7.22 -12.50 -4.85
N SER A 17 -6.52 -11.99 -3.84
CA SER A 17 -6.91 -12.13 -2.43
C SER A 17 -8.28 -11.50 -2.17
N ILE A 18 -8.50 -10.27 -2.65
CA ILE A 18 -9.78 -9.56 -2.53
C ILE A 18 -10.90 -10.33 -3.23
N PHE A 19 -10.66 -10.81 -4.44
CA PHE A 19 -11.66 -11.55 -5.23
C PHE A 19 -12.08 -12.86 -4.58
N VAL A 20 -11.12 -13.62 -4.03
CA VAL A 20 -11.42 -14.87 -3.31
C VAL A 20 -12.19 -14.59 -2.02
N THR A 21 -11.86 -13.50 -1.31
CA THR A 21 -12.57 -13.07 -0.10
C THR A 21 -14.02 -12.66 -0.37
N LEU A 22 -14.29 -12.00 -1.50
CA LEU A 22 -15.65 -11.69 -1.93
C LEU A 22 -16.52 -12.94 -2.12
N LYS A 23 -15.91 -14.05 -2.55
CA LYS A 23 -16.62 -15.28 -2.93
C LYS A 23 -16.77 -16.30 -1.80
N TYR A 24 -15.75 -16.46 -0.94
CA TYR A 24 -15.67 -17.67 -0.09
C TYR A 24 -15.33 -17.43 1.37
N THR A 25 -14.47 -16.47 1.71
CA THR A 25 -13.99 -16.33 3.11
C THR A 25 -13.63 -14.88 3.42
N LYS A 26 -14.40 -14.24 4.29
CA LYS A 26 -14.09 -12.93 4.84
C LYS A 26 -13.42 -13.13 6.19
N THR A 27 -12.11 -12.89 6.31
CA THR A 27 -11.39 -12.94 7.60
C THR A 27 -10.52 -11.70 7.76
N CYS A 28 -10.29 -11.31 9.01
CA CYS A 28 -9.37 -10.22 9.34
C CYS A 28 -7.94 -10.51 8.85
N ASP A 29 -7.55 -11.79 8.78
CA ASP A 29 -6.23 -12.22 8.30
C ASP A 29 -6.03 -11.91 6.82
N VAL A 30 -7.05 -12.14 5.97
CA VAL A 30 -6.95 -11.80 4.55
C VAL A 30 -6.89 -10.28 4.35
N ILE A 31 -7.67 -9.52 5.14
CA ILE A 31 -7.59 -8.05 5.11
C ILE A 31 -6.17 -7.59 5.46
N LYS A 32 -5.59 -8.13 6.54
CA LYS A 32 -4.23 -7.78 6.95
C LYS A 32 -3.17 -8.17 5.92
N ASN A 33 -3.25 -9.40 5.39
CA ASN A 33 -2.35 -9.86 4.35
C ASN A 33 -2.44 -8.98 3.10
N THR A 34 -3.65 -8.59 2.70
CA THR A 34 -3.86 -7.70 1.56
C THR A 34 -3.25 -6.32 1.81
N VAL A 35 -3.48 -5.71 2.99
CA VAL A 35 -2.84 -4.43 3.36
C VAL A 35 -1.31 -4.53 3.29
N GLN A 36 -0.72 -5.62 3.76
CA GLN A 36 0.73 -5.85 3.65
C GLN A 36 1.21 -5.90 2.20
N ARG A 37 0.48 -6.59 1.31
CA ARG A 37 0.80 -6.62 -0.12
C ARG A 37 0.73 -5.23 -0.76
N LEU A 38 -0.26 -4.42 -0.38
CA LEU A 38 -0.35 -3.03 -0.85
C LEU A 38 0.86 -2.21 -0.38
N ILE A 39 1.30 -2.39 0.87
CA ILE A 39 2.52 -1.74 1.39
C ILE A 39 3.75 -2.16 0.57
N TYR A 40 3.88 -3.45 0.23
CA TYR A 40 4.99 -3.93 -0.61
C TYR A 40 4.94 -3.36 -2.03
N ALA A 41 3.77 -3.28 -2.65
CA ALA A 41 3.62 -2.63 -3.95
C ALA A 41 4.10 -1.18 -3.93
N PHE A 42 3.77 -0.43 -2.88
CA PHE A 42 4.31 0.91 -2.65
C PHE A 42 5.84 0.91 -2.49
N ASP A 43 6.39 0.01 -1.66
CA ASP A 43 7.84 -0.06 -1.43
C ASP A 43 8.62 -0.33 -2.72
N PHE A 44 8.14 -1.25 -3.56
CA PHE A 44 8.74 -1.55 -4.85
C PHE A 44 8.66 -0.37 -5.81
N ALA A 45 7.49 0.26 -5.96
CA ALA A 45 7.32 1.42 -6.83
C ALA A 45 8.16 2.63 -6.37
N ILE A 46 8.22 2.91 -5.07
CA ILE A 46 9.08 3.97 -4.52
C ILE A 46 10.55 3.68 -4.82
N THR A 47 10.98 2.42 -4.66
CA THR A 47 12.35 2.01 -4.93
C THR A 47 12.69 2.21 -6.40
N HIS A 48 11.81 1.79 -7.30
CA HIS A 48 11.96 2.01 -8.73
C HIS A 48 12.10 3.51 -9.09
N ALA A 49 11.23 4.36 -8.53
CA ALA A 49 11.33 5.81 -8.75
C ALA A 49 12.69 6.38 -8.29
N LEU A 50 13.18 5.92 -7.13
CA LEU A 50 14.48 6.36 -6.60
C LEU A 50 15.65 5.81 -7.42
N THR A 51 15.61 4.57 -7.92
CA THR A 51 16.69 4.04 -8.78
C THR A 51 16.79 4.83 -10.09
N VAL A 52 15.67 5.16 -10.71
CA VAL A 52 15.61 6.04 -11.89
C VAL A 52 16.18 7.42 -11.58
N LEU A 53 15.78 8.04 -10.47
CA LEU A 53 16.28 9.36 -10.07
C LEU A 53 17.79 9.35 -9.76
N LYS A 54 18.31 8.25 -9.19
CA LYS A 54 19.75 8.07 -8.96
C LYS A 54 20.50 7.93 -10.28
N ALA A 55 19.98 7.15 -11.23
CA ALA A 55 20.55 7.04 -12.58
C ALA A 55 20.58 8.39 -13.31
N LYS A 56 19.53 9.21 -13.12
CA LYS A 56 19.46 10.60 -13.61
C LYS A 56 20.32 11.60 -12.80
N LYS A 57 21.17 11.11 -11.88
CA LYS A 57 22.06 11.89 -10.99
C LYS A 57 21.33 12.94 -10.12
N LYS A 58 20.03 12.77 -9.90
CA LYS A 58 19.22 13.64 -9.02
C LYS A 58 19.32 13.27 -7.54
N LEU A 59 19.93 12.11 -7.23
CA LEU A 59 20.17 11.59 -5.89
C LEU A 59 21.61 11.10 -5.78
N LYS A 60 22.23 11.26 -4.60
CA LYS A 60 23.52 10.62 -4.30
C LYS A 60 23.35 9.16 -3.90
N GLU A 61 22.41 8.89 -3.00
CA GLU A 61 22.18 7.57 -2.42
C GLU A 61 20.69 7.30 -2.19
N ILE A 62 20.34 6.02 -2.07
CA ILE A 62 18.98 5.56 -1.76
C ILE A 62 18.97 5.15 -0.29
N PRO A 63 18.06 5.69 0.54
CA PRO A 63 17.97 5.31 1.95
C PRO A 63 17.66 3.82 2.16
N LEU A 64 18.10 3.28 3.28
CA LEU A 64 17.91 1.86 3.63
C LEU A 64 16.48 1.56 4.11
N THR A 65 15.89 2.44 4.91
CA THR A 65 14.56 2.19 5.49
C THR A 65 13.45 2.59 4.52
N PRO A 66 12.32 1.86 4.46
CA PRO A 66 11.25 2.19 3.51
C PRO A 66 10.59 3.54 3.82
N ILE A 67 10.47 3.93 5.09
CA ILE A 67 9.97 5.26 5.48
C ILE A 67 10.90 6.37 4.96
N SER A 68 12.21 6.21 5.11
CA SER A 68 13.17 7.20 4.60
C SER A 68 13.17 7.25 3.06
N ARG A 69 12.96 6.12 2.37
CA ARG A 69 12.75 6.09 0.90
C ARG A 69 11.52 6.89 0.48
N ALA A 70 10.39 6.67 1.15
CA ALA A 70 9.15 7.40 0.91
C ALA A 70 9.30 8.92 1.07
N GLU A 71 9.93 9.36 2.17
CA GLU A 71 10.20 10.79 2.40
C GLU A 71 11.24 11.36 1.43
N MET A 72 12.23 10.58 1.01
CA MET A 72 13.19 10.99 -0.02
C MET A 72 12.48 11.25 -1.36
N LEU A 73 11.59 10.34 -1.79
CA LEU A 73 10.84 10.51 -3.04
C LEU A 73 9.97 11.78 -2.98
N LYS A 74 9.24 11.98 -1.88
CA LYS A 74 8.42 13.18 -1.65
C LYS A 74 9.24 14.48 -1.66
N LYS A 75 10.43 14.48 -1.06
CA LYS A 75 11.31 15.67 -1.00
C LYS A 75 11.91 16.01 -2.37
N THR A 76 12.34 14.99 -3.11
CA THR A 76 12.99 15.16 -4.42
C THR A 76 11.96 15.46 -5.52
N TYR A 77 10.80 14.81 -5.46
CA TYR A 77 9.73 14.95 -6.43
C TYR A 77 8.53 15.64 -5.79
N ARG A 78 8.63 16.97 -5.68
CA ARG A 78 7.67 17.87 -5.00
C ARG A 78 6.37 18.04 -5.79
N ARG A 79 5.62 16.95 -5.97
CA ARG A 79 4.27 16.95 -6.55
C ARG A 79 3.22 16.72 -5.47
N THR A 80 2.07 17.37 -5.62
CA THR A 80 0.96 17.26 -4.68
C THR A 80 0.41 15.84 -4.68
N GLU A 81 0.37 15.20 -5.84
CA GLU A 81 -0.08 13.82 -6.06
C GLU A 81 0.82 12.83 -5.31
N ILE A 82 2.15 12.93 -5.48
CA ILE A 82 3.10 12.09 -4.72
C ILE A 82 2.94 12.31 -3.21
N THR A 83 2.75 13.55 -2.77
CA THR A 83 2.54 13.82 -1.35
C THR A 83 1.28 13.13 -0.82
N ALA A 84 0.20 13.09 -1.60
CA ALA A 84 -1.03 12.38 -1.22
C ALA A 84 -0.81 10.86 -1.17
N PHE A 85 -0.14 10.28 -2.17
CA PHE A 85 0.19 8.85 -2.20
C PHE A 85 1.09 8.43 -1.04
N ILE A 86 2.12 9.22 -0.71
CA ILE A 86 3.02 8.93 0.41
C ILE A 86 2.29 9.06 1.76
N LYS A 87 1.37 10.02 1.92
CA LYS A 87 0.49 10.08 3.10
C LYS A 87 -0.38 8.83 3.23
N PHE A 88 -0.94 8.34 2.12
CA PHE A 88 -1.74 7.13 2.09
C PHE A 88 -0.90 5.88 2.41
N TYR A 89 0.31 5.76 1.88
CA TYR A 89 1.26 4.72 2.25
C TYR A 89 1.54 4.70 3.77
N HIS A 90 1.77 5.87 4.38
CA HIS A 90 1.95 5.97 5.84
C HIS A 90 0.71 5.51 6.61
N LEU A 91 -0.50 5.81 6.12
CA LEU A 91 -1.74 5.29 6.70
C LEU A 91 -1.78 3.76 6.65
N LEU A 92 -1.49 3.14 5.51
CA LEU A 92 -1.45 1.68 5.37
C LEU A 92 -0.49 1.04 6.39
N ARG A 93 0.70 1.62 6.56
CA ARG A 93 1.67 1.12 7.56
C ARG A 93 1.21 1.30 8.99
N ARG A 94 0.49 2.37 9.31
CA ARG A 94 -0.13 2.56 10.64
C ARG A 94 -1.19 1.49 10.87
N ILE A 95 -2.00 1.19 9.86
CA ILE A 95 -3.02 0.13 9.91
C ILE A 95 -2.38 -1.24 10.17
N ASP A 96 -1.31 -1.58 9.47
CA ASP A 96 -0.60 -2.88 9.64
C ASP A 96 0.01 -3.05 11.05
N ARG A 97 0.54 -1.96 11.63
CA ARG A 97 1.20 -1.96 12.95
C ARG A 97 0.25 -1.85 14.13
N ALA A 98 -0.91 -1.26 13.95
CA ALA A 98 -1.83 -0.98 15.04
C ALA A 98 -2.47 -2.25 15.61
N LYS A 99 -2.79 -2.21 16.91
CA LYS A 99 -3.54 -3.28 17.56
C LYS A 99 -4.96 -3.27 17.00
N TYR A 100 -5.38 -4.39 16.45
CA TYR A 100 -6.72 -4.54 15.91
C TYR A 100 -7.57 -5.39 16.85
N SER A 101 -8.86 -5.09 16.89
CA SER A 101 -9.87 -5.96 17.48
C SER A 101 -10.63 -6.64 16.35
N LYS A 102 -10.90 -7.94 16.50
CA LYS A 102 -11.71 -8.69 15.55
C LYS A 102 -13.18 -8.40 15.86
N LYS A 103 -13.91 -7.78 14.94
CA LYS A 103 -15.37 -7.63 15.06
C LYS A 103 -16.05 -8.59 14.09
N GLU A 104 -16.83 -9.52 14.64
CA GLU A 104 -17.73 -10.44 13.94
C GLU A 104 -17.10 -11.38 12.90
N GLU A 105 -16.18 -12.24 13.33
CA GLU A 105 -15.59 -13.33 12.51
C GLU A 105 -16.62 -14.40 12.03
N PHE A 106 -17.90 -14.24 12.35
CA PHE A 106 -18.97 -15.23 12.14
C PHE A 106 -20.20 -14.73 11.35
N ARG A 107 -20.21 -13.48 10.85
CA ARG A 107 -21.32 -12.96 10.02
C ARG A 107 -20.80 -12.26 8.76
N LYS A 108 -21.69 -12.06 7.77
CA LYS A 108 -21.40 -11.58 6.40
C LYS A 108 -20.60 -10.27 6.29
N ASN A 109 -20.36 -9.54 7.38
CA ASN A 109 -19.76 -8.20 7.44
C ASN A 109 -18.50 -8.19 8.33
N VAL A 110 -17.46 -8.89 7.91
CA VAL A 110 -16.16 -8.87 8.59
C VAL A 110 -15.45 -7.56 8.28
N ALA A 111 -15.06 -6.85 9.34
CA ALA A 111 -14.28 -5.62 9.24
C ALA A 111 -13.16 -5.62 10.27
N LEU A 112 -11.99 -5.16 9.85
CA LEU A 112 -10.85 -4.92 10.73
C LEU A 112 -11.02 -3.57 11.41
N ILE A 113 -11.23 -3.57 12.73
CA ILE A 113 -11.30 -2.34 13.51
C ILE A 113 -9.95 -2.08 14.13
N VAL A 114 -9.33 -1.00 13.69
CA VAL A 114 -7.98 -0.59 14.06
C VAL A 114 -8.07 0.67 14.89
N THR A 115 -7.59 0.61 16.12
CA THR A 115 -7.41 1.81 16.95
C THR A 115 -5.99 2.31 16.75
N LEU A 116 -5.86 3.47 16.12
CA LEU A 116 -4.58 4.15 15.92
C LEU A 116 -4.08 4.78 17.23
N GLU A 117 -2.78 5.06 17.31
CA GLU A 117 -2.13 5.65 18.50
C GLU A 117 -2.72 7.02 18.93
N ASN A 118 -3.36 7.74 18.01
CA ASN A 118 -4.04 9.02 18.26
C ASN A 118 -5.50 8.85 18.77
N GLY A 119 -5.95 7.63 19.04
CA GLY A 119 -7.33 7.33 19.45
C GLY A 119 -8.34 7.25 18.29
N GLU A 120 -7.89 7.44 17.05
CA GLU A 120 -8.73 7.33 15.86
C GLU A 120 -9.06 5.86 15.56
N VAL A 121 -10.35 5.56 15.37
CA VAL A 121 -10.82 4.22 15.04
C VAL A 121 -11.05 4.13 13.54
N VAL A 122 -10.27 3.29 12.86
CA VAL A 122 -10.39 3.01 11.43
C VAL A 122 -11.02 1.64 11.25
N THR A 123 -12.12 1.59 10.50
CA THR A 123 -12.76 0.34 10.10
C THR A 123 -12.36 0.03 8.66
N VAL A 124 -11.73 -1.13 8.44
CA VAL A 124 -11.35 -1.61 7.11
C VAL A 124 -12.17 -2.86 6.79
N ASP A 125 -13.19 -2.69 5.97
CA ASP A 125 -13.95 -3.78 5.35
C ASP A 125 -13.43 -4.08 3.93
N ILE A 126 -14.10 -4.96 3.20
CA ILE A 126 -13.68 -5.36 1.85
C ILE A 126 -13.83 -4.22 0.84
N GLU A 127 -14.86 -3.37 0.97
CA GLU A 127 -15.07 -2.24 0.06
C GLU A 127 -13.98 -1.18 0.25
N THR A 128 -13.63 -0.91 1.50
CA THR A 128 -12.51 -0.04 1.88
C THR A 128 -11.19 -0.64 1.38
N LEU A 129 -10.99 -1.95 1.55
CA LEU A 129 -9.80 -2.65 1.07
C LEU A 129 -9.66 -2.60 -0.46
N PHE A 130 -10.76 -2.74 -1.19
CA PHE A 130 -10.78 -2.57 -2.64
C PHE A 130 -10.46 -1.13 -3.05
N SER A 131 -11.00 -0.14 -2.33
CA SER A 131 -10.64 1.27 -2.54
C SER A 131 -9.15 1.52 -2.28
N TYR A 132 -8.56 0.86 -1.28
CA TYR A 132 -7.13 0.94 -1.01
C TYR A 132 -6.29 0.30 -2.11
N TYR A 133 -6.75 -0.84 -2.64
CA TYR A 133 -6.15 -1.47 -3.81
C TYR A 133 -6.16 -0.53 -5.03
N GLN A 134 -7.31 0.10 -5.34
CA GLN A 134 -7.42 1.04 -6.46
C GLN A 134 -6.44 2.21 -6.33
N LYS A 135 -6.36 2.84 -5.15
CA LYS A 135 -5.39 3.92 -4.89
C LYS A 135 -3.93 3.47 -5.01
N THR A 136 -3.64 2.24 -4.59
CA THR A 136 -2.30 1.65 -4.73
C THR A 136 -1.96 1.40 -6.20
N LYS A 137 -2.92 0.90 -6.97
CA LYS A 137 -2.79 0.71 -8.42
C LYS A 137 -2.53 2.04 -9.13
N GLU A 138 -3.31 3.08 -8.81
CA GLU A 138 -3.11 4.43 -9.35
C GLU A 138 -1.70 4.96 -9.07
N PHE A 139 -1.16 4.71 -7.87
CA PHE A 139 0.21 5.09 -7.54
C PHE A 139 1.23 4.35 -8.40
N VAL A 140 1.10 3.02 -8.54
CA VAL A 140 2.02 2.21 -9.35
C VAL A 140 1.97 2.66 -10.82
N ASP A 141 0.76 2.81 -11.38
CA ASP A 141 0.57 3.28 -12.76
C ASP A 141 1.18 4.69 -12.94
N TYR A 142 1.02 5.58 -11.94
CA TYR A 142 1.63 6.92 -11.97
C TYR A 142 3.16 6.85 -12.00
N ILE A 143 3.77 6.03 -11.13
CA ILE A 143 5.23 5.89 -11.08
C ILE A 143 5.77 5.32 -12.39
N GLU A 144 5.20 4.23 -12.90
CA GLU A 144 5.61 3.59 -14.16
C GLU A 144 5.47 4.55 -15.36
N SER A 145 4.51 5.46 -15.33
CA SER A 145 4.35 6.47 -16.40
C SER A 145 5.36 7.61 -16.36
N LYS A 146 6.03 7.86 -15.22
CA LYS A 146 6.85 9.06 -14.99
C LYS A 146 8.34 8.79 -14.79
N PHE A 147 8.72 7.59 -14.37
CA PHE A 147 10.09 7.23 -14.01
C PHE A 147 10.66 6.26 -15.04
#